data_AF-A0A8J5CMU3-F1
#
_entry.id   AF-A0A8J5CMU3-F1
#
_cell.length_a   1.000
_cell.length_b   1.000
_cell.length_c   1.000
_cell.angle_alpha   90.00
_cell.angle_beta   90.00
_cell.angle_gamma   90.00
#
_symmetry.space_group_name_H-M   'P 1'
#
loop_
_entity.id
_entity.type
_entity.pdbx_description
1 polymer ?
#
loop_
_entity_poly.entity_id
_entity_poly.type
_entity_poly.pdbx_seq_one_letter_code
_entity_poly.pdbx_strand_id
1 'polypeptide(L)'
;MSSGVVVFASDQRFQVVHPEKSDNWTLQIRFAQVRDSGVYECQVNTEPKMSLAYHLAVVESRASLSGPEYVRAGSTLNLTFIVTPPAAPGLVYWYHNGAMLDYEGPVAILTQEGPEGTRSSLTIGRAAPAHSGNYTC
;
A
#
# COMPACT_ATOMS: atom_id res chain seq x y z
N MET A 1 18.15 -3.67 19.79
CA MET A 1 17.74 -2.99 21.05
C MET A 1 18.18 -1.53 20.97
N SER A 2 17.57 -0.59 21.68
CA SER A 2 18.03 0.80 21.77
C SER A 2 17.95 1.30 23.20
N SER A 3 18.78 2.28 23.57
CA SER A 3 18.69 3.01 24.83
C SER A 3 18.90 4.50 24.56
N GLY A 4 17.89 5.31 24.87
CA GLY A 4 17.84 6.70 24.39
C GLY A 4 17.95 6.77 22.87
N VAL A 5 18.73 7.73 22.36
CA VAL A 5 19.00 7.89 20.92
C VAL A 5 19.98 6.85 20.36
N VAL A 6 20.57 6.01 21.20
CA VAL A 6 21.58 5.03 20.79
C VAL A 6 20.90 3.72 20.39
N VAL A 7 21.12 3.32 19.15
CA VAL A 7 20.63 2.06 18.59
C VAL A 7 21.70 0.98 18.74
N PHE A 8 21.41 -0.04 19.53
CA PHE A 8 22.16 -1.29 19.65
C PHE A 8 21.52 -2.36 18.74
N ALA A 9 21.40 -2.01 17.47
CA ALA A 9 21.07 -2.93 16.40
C ALA A 9 22.21 -2.82 15.37
N SER A 10 22.68 -3.97 14.88
CA SER A 10 23.69 -4.01 13.82
C SER A 10 23.17 -3.46 12.49
N ASP A 11 21.85 -3.43 12.33
CA ASP A 11 21.17 -2.94 11.14
C ASP A 11 20.96 -1.42 11.19
N GLN A 12 21.61 -0.72 10.26
CA GLN A 12 21.61 0.75 10.14
C GLN A 12 20.25 1.34 9.74
N ARG A 13 19.28 0.51 9.34
CA ARG A 13 17.93 0.95 8.99
C ARG A 13 17.10 1.36 10.21
N PHE A 14 17.50 0.92 11.39
CA PHE A 14 16.83 1.20 12.66
C PHE A 14 17.36 2.51 13.25
N GLN A 15 16.46 3.43 13.55
CA GLN A 15 16.77 4.74 14.12
C GLN A 15 15.78 5.06 15.23
N VAL A 16 16.25 5.77 16.26
CA VAL A 16 15.39 6.37 17.27
C VAL A 16 15.31 7.86 16.97
N VAL A 17 14.10 8.35 16.73
CA VAL A 17 13.82 9.77 16.50
C VAL A 17 13.21 10.33 17.77
N HIS A 18 13.84 11.38 18.30
CA HIS A 18 13.39 12.09 19.48
C HIS A 18 13.46 13.60 19.20
N PRO A 19 12.31 14.26 18.95
CA PRO A 19 12.27 15.70 18.75
C PRO A 19 12.74 16.45 20.00
N GLU A 20 13.46 17.55 19.83
CA GLU A 20 13.90 18.38 20.95
C GLU A 20 12.71 18.85 21.79
N LYS A 21 12.83 18.73 23.12
CA LYS A 21 11.80 19.12 24.11
C LYS A 21 10.47 18.35 23.97
N SER A 22 10.47 17.16 23.39
CA SER A 22 9.31 16.27 23.32
C SER A 22 9.49 15.07 24.24
N ASP A 23 8.42 14.55 24.82
CA ASP A 23 8.44 13.25 25.52
C ASP A 23 8.28 12.06 24.55
N ASN A 24 8.19 12.34 23.24
CA ASN A 24 7.98 11.31 22.23
C ASN A 24 9.29 10.64 21.82
N TRP A 25 9.27 9.31 21.82
CA TRP A 25 10.33 8.45 21.32
C TRP A 25 9.77 7.58 20.21
N THR A 26 10.26 7.76 18.98
CA THR A 26 9.77 7.04 17.80
C THR A 26 10.82 6.10 17.26
N LEU A 27 10.47 4.82 17.13
CA LEU A 27 11.26 3.88 16.35
C LEU A 27 10.97 4.07 14.87
N GLN A 28 12.00 4.36 14.09
CA GLN A 28 11.94 4.43 12.63
C GLN A 28 12.70 3.26 12.02
N ILE A 29 12.06 2.51 11.12
CA ILE A 29 12.67 1.44 10.34
C ILE A 29 12.60 1.83 8.87
N ARG A 30 13.76 2.14 8.26
CA ARG A 30 13.83 2.49 6.84
C ARG A 30 13.81 1.24 5.97
N PHE A 31 13.14 1.30 4.82
CA PHE A 31 13.06 0.19 3.86
C PHE A 31 12.70 -1.14 4.55
N ALA A 32 11.61 -1.13 5.32
CA ALA A 32 11.16 -2.29 6.07
C ALA A 32 10.99 -3.52 5.15
N GLN A 33 11.35 -4.68 5.67
CA GLN A 33 11.32 -5.97 4.98
C GLN A 33 10.39 -6.90 5.75
N VAL A 34 9.86 -7.93 5.09
CA VAL A 34 8.97 -8.91 5.74
C VAL A 34 9.62 -9.52 7.00
N ARG A 35 10.94 -9.75 6.97
CA ARG A 35 11.73 -10.25 8.11
C ARG A 35 11.78 -9.32 9.33
N ASP A 36 11.43 -8.05 9.17
CA ASP A 36 11.35 -7.08 10.26
C ASP A 36 10.01 -7.20 11.02
N SER A 37 9.08 -8.04 10.56
CA SER A 37 7.84 -8.30 11.28
C SER A 37 8.11 -8.95 12.63
N GLY A 38 7.36 -8.53 13.65
CA GLY A 38 7.50 -9.05 15.00
C GLY A 38 7.04 -8.07 16.07
N VAL A 39 7.32 -8.42 17.32
CA VAL A 39 6.98 -7.60 18.48
C VAL A 39 8.12 -6.64 18.77
N TYR A 40 7.79 -5.36 18.81
CA TYR A 40 8.65 -4.26 19.21
C TYR A 40 8.17 -3.72 20.53
N GLU A 41 9.07 -3.61 21.51
CA GLU A 41 8.72 -3.15 22.84
C GLU A 41 9.45 -1.85 23.17
N CYS A 42 8.71 -0.84 23.62
CA CYS A 42 9.30 0.32 24.30
C CYS A 42 9.29 0.07 25.81
N GLN A 43 10.43 0.32 26.45
CA GLN A 43 10.63 0.10 27.88
C GLN A 43 11.10 1.40 28.53
N VAL A 44 10.55 1.72 29.70
CA VAL A 44 10.97 2.83 30.55
C VAL A 44 11.51 2.27 31.86
N ASN A 45 12.66 2.79 32.29
CA ASN A 45 13.34 2.32 33.49
C ASN A 45 12.74 2.97 34.76
N THR A 46 11.51 2.57 35.11
CA THR A 46 10.78 2.93 36.33
C THR A 46 10.72 1.76 37.29
N GLU A 47 10.38 2.01 38.56
CA GLU A 47 10.07 0.96 39.54
C GLU A 47 8.58 1.07 39.95
N PRO A 48 7.71 0.12 39.58
CA PRO A 48 7.97 -1.07 38.75
C PRO A 48 8.23 -0.73 37.27
N LYS A 49 8.88 -1.64 36.54
CA LYS A 49 9.18 -1.47 35.11
C LYS A 49 7.92 -1.23 34.31
N MET A 50 7.91 -0.18 33.50
CA MET A 50 6.85 0.10 32.54
C MET A 50 7.31 -0.32 31.13
N SER A 51 6.46 -1.03 30.40
CA SER A 51 6.70 -1.35 28.99
C SER A 51 5.41 -1.41 28.19
N LEU A 52 5.53 -1.20 26.88
CA LEU A 52 4.45 -1.30 25.92
C LEU A 52 4.94 -1.99 24.65
N ALA A 53 4.20 -3.01 24.22
CA ALA A 53 4.55 -3.84 23.08
C ALA A 53 3.63 -3.54 21.89
N TYR A 54 4.23 -3.48 20.70
CA TYR A 54 3.57 -3.27 19.43
C TYR A 54 3.93 -4.40 18.47
N HIS A 55 2.94 -4.94 17.78
CA HIS A 55 3.18 -5.93 16.73
C HIS A 55 3.28 -5.23 15.37
N LEU A 56 4.46 -5.24 14.76
CA LEU A 56 4.67 -4.77 13.40
C LEU A 56 4.47 -5.94 12.43
N ALA A 57 3.53 -5.80 11.51
CA ALA A 57 3.36 -6.70 10.38
C ALA A 57 3.80 -5.99 9.09
N VAL A 58 4.88 -6.46 8.48
CA VAL A 58 5.34 -5.97 7.18
C VAL A 58 4.87 -6.96 6.11
N VAL A 59 4.04 -6.48 5.18
CA VAL A 59 3.49 -7.29 4.09
C VAL A 59 4.04 -6.84 2.74
N GLU A 60 4.29 -7.80 1.86
CA GLU A 60 4.65 -7.55 0.46
C GLU A 60 3.41 -7.71 -0.41
N SER A 61 2.79 -6.59 -0.79
CA SER A 61 1.66 -6.59 -1.71
C SER A 61 2.11 -6.80 -3.15
N ARG A 62 1.39 -7.65 -3.88
CA ARG A 62 1.57 -7.90 -5.31
C ARG A 62 0.37 -7.33 -6.05
N ALA A 63 0.66 -6.49 -7.04
CA ALA A 63 -0.34 -5.93 -7.93
C ALA A 63 -0.34 -6.68 -9.26
N SER A 64 -1.54 -6.93 -9.80
CA SER A 64 -1.71 -7.49 -11.13
C SER A 64 -2.86 -6.81 -11.86
N LEU A 65 -2.65 -6.52 -13.13
CA LEU A 65 -3.66 -5.99 -14.03
C LEU A 65 -3.94 -7.05 -15.10
N SER A 66 -5.22 -7.34 -15.32
CA SER A 66 -5.67 -8.38 -16.25
C SER A 66 -6.82 -7.86 -17.12
N GLY A 67 -6.88 -8.36 -18.34
CA GLY A 67 -7.91 -7.98 -19.31
C GLY A 67 -7.57 -8.47 -20.72
N PRO A 68 -8.48 -8.25 -21.68
CA PRO A 68 -8.24 -8.63 -23.06
C PRO A 68 -7.20 -7.74 -23.73
N GLU A 69 -6.26 -8.34 -24.47
CA GLU A 69 -5.28 -7.61 -25.29
C GLU A 69 -5.93 -7.01 -26.55
N TYR A 70 -6.93 -7.71 -27.09
CA TYR A 70 -7.68 -7.30 -28.28
C TYR A 70 -9.17 -7.23 -27.97
N VAL A 71 -9.80 -6.11 -28.30
CA VAL A 71 -11.24 -5.89 -28.11
C VAL A 71 -11.86 -5.46 -29.42
N ARG A 72 -13.00 -6.05 -29.77
CA ARG A 72 -13.74 -5.67 -30.97
C ARG A 72 -14.41 -4.31 -30.76
N ALA A 73 -14.38 -3.45 -31.77
CA ALA A 73 -15.11 -2.19 -31.71
C ALA A 73 -16.61 -2.43 -31.43
N GLY A 74 -17.18 -1.64 -30.52
CA GLY A 74 -18.56 -1.72 -30.06
C GLY A 74 -18.81 -2.73 -28.93
N SER A 75 -17.86 -3.62 -28.59
CA SER A 75 -18.01 -4.53 -27.46
C SER A 75 -17.56 -3.90 -26.13
N THR A 76 -17.84 -4.58 -25.03
CA THR A 76 -17.38 -4.18 -23.70
C THR A 76 -15.91 -4.52 -23.47
N LEU A 77 -15.11 -3.55 -23.04
CA LEU A 77 -13.77 -3.76 -22.49
C LEU A 77 -13.89 -3.82 -20.95
N ASN A 78 -13.30 -4.84 -20.33
CA ASN A 78 -13.22 -4.99 -18.89
C ASN A 78 -11.76 -5.26 -18.49
N LEU A 79 -11.20 -4.36 -17.69
CA LEU A 79 -9.90 -4.53 -17.05
C LEU A 79 -10.10 -4.73 -15.56
N THR A 80 -9.41 -5.71 -14.99
CA THR A 80 -9.44 -6.03 -13.56
C THR A 80 -8.05 -5.88 -12.97
N PHE A 81 -7.94 -4.97 -12.00
CA PHE A 81 -6.78 -4.78 -11.14
C PHE A 81 -7.00 -5.49 -9.80
N ILE A 82 -5.99 -6.19 -9.31
CA ILE A 82 -6.00 -6.89 -8.02
C ILE A 82 -4.69 -6.62 -7.30
N VAL A 83 -4.77 -6.23 -6.03
CA VAL A 83 -3.62 -6.15 -5.12
C VAL A 83 -3.83 -7.05 -3.89
N THR A 84 -2.89 -7.97 -3.63
CA THR A 84 -2.94 -8.91 -2.50
C THR A 84 -1.56 -9.09 -1.84
N PRO A 85 -1.47 -9.24 -0.50
CA PRO A 85 -2.50 -8.89 0.50
C PRO A 85 -2.85 -7.39 0.45
N PRO A 86 -3.92 -6.94 1.13
CA PRO A 86 -4.29 -5.52 1.14
C PRO A 86 -3.08 -4.67 1.50
N ALA A 87 -2.71 -3.76 0.60
CA ALA A 87 -1.88 -2.64 1.01
C ALA A 87 -2.70 -1.78 1.99
N ALA A 88 -2.04 -0.92 2.79
CA ALA A 88 -2.73 0.05 3.64
C ALA A 88 -3.90 0.72 2.87
N PRO A 89 -5.04 1.03 3.52
CA PRO A 89 -6.24 1.52 2.84
C PRO A 89 -5.87 2.69 1.94
N GLY A 90 -6.01 2.48 0.65
CA GLY A 90 -5.47 3.35 -0.38
C GLY A 90 -6.46 3.45 -1.52
N LEU A 91 -6.67 4.68 -1.99
CA LEU A 91 -7.52 4.96 -3.14
C LEU A 91 -6.89 4.35 -4.39
N VAL A 92 -7.67 3.55 -5.12
CA VAL A 92 -7.28 2.95 -6.40
C VAL A 92 -7.63 3.91 -7.53
N TYR A 93 -6.65 4.29 -8.34
CA TYR A 93 -6.80 5.24 -9.45
C TYR A 93 -6.50 4.59 -10.79
N TRP A 94 -7.38 4.82 -11.78
CA TRP A 94 -7.14 4.36 -13.13
C TRP A 94 -6.60 5.46 -14.02
N TYR A 95 -5.70 5.10 -14.92
CA TYR A 95 -5.11 5.99 -15.92
C TYR A 95 -5.19 5.38 -17.31
N HIS A 96 -5.42 6.22 -18.31
CA HIS A 96 -5.35 5.88 -19.72
C HIS A 96 -4.37 6.83 -20.42
N ASN A 97 -3.34 6.26 -21.04
CA ASN A 97 -2.24 7.01 -21.68
C ASN A 97 -1.61 8.08 -20.77
N GLY A 98 -1.52 7.79 -19.47
CA GLY A 98 -0.94 8.68 -18.46
C GLY A 98 -1.88 9.76 -17.90
N ALA A 99 -3.11 9.87 -18.41
CA ALA A 99 -4.13 10.76 -17.85
C ALA A 99 -5.04 9.98 -16.91
N MET A 100 -5.34 10.55 -15.73
CA MET A 100 -6.30 9.97 -14.79
C MET A 100 -7.69 9.91 -15.44
N LEU A 101 -8.35 8.76 -15.35
CA LEU A 101 -9.70 8.58 -15.84
C LEU A 101 -10.69 9.27 -14.88
N ASP A 102 -11.66 9.97 -15.48
CA ASP A 102 -12.75 10.59 -14.75
C ASP A 102 -13.78 9.53 -14.31
N TYR A 103 -14.11 9.53 -13.02
CA TYR A 103 -15.08 8.61 -12.40
C TYR A 103 -16.52 8.97 -12.72
N GLU A 104 -16.77 10.20 -13.17
CA GLU A 104 -18.10 10.67 -13.61
C GLU A 104 -18.30 10.54 -15.13
N GLY A 105 -17.30 10.01 -15.84
CA GLY A 105 -17.30 9.84 -17.29
C GLY A 105 -18.06 8.60 -17.81
N PRO A 106 -17.90 8.25 -19.10
CA PRO A 106 -18.55 7.08 -19.72
C PRO A 106 -17.97 5.73 -19.29
N VAL A 107 -17.03 5.74 -18.34
CA VAL A 107 -16.30 4.60 -17.80
C VAL A 107 -16.88 4.21 -16.44
N ALA A 108 -17.12 2.91 -16.24
CA ALA A 108 -17.59 2.39 -14.96
C ALA A 108 -16.39 1.82 -14.18
N ILE A 109 -16.11 2.37 -13.00
CA ILE A 109 -15.07 1.86 -12.10
C ILE A 109 -15.74 1.31 -10.84
N LEU A 110 -15.46 0.05 -10.51
CA LEU A 110 -15.93 -0.60 -9.28
C LEU A 110 -14.73 -1.09 -8.48
N THR A 111 -14.56 -0.54 -7.28
CA THR A 111 -13.52 -0.98 -6.34
C THR A 111 -14.17 -1.71 -5.16
N GLN A 112 -13.65 -2.89 -4.86
CA GLN A 112 -14.08 -3.77 -3.77
C GLN A 112 -12.87 -4.05 -2.88
N GLU A 113 -12.96 -3.65 -1.62
CA GLU A 113 -11.96 -3.93 -0.60
C GLU A 113 -12.39 -5.16 0.21
N GLY A 114 -11.44 -6.05 0.50
CA GLY A 114 -11.68 -7.23 1.30
C GLY A 114 -10.44 -7.64 2.10
N PRO A 115 -10.57 -8.60 3.01
CA PRO A 115 -9.46 -9.04 3.87
C PRO A 115 -8.30 -9.66 3.09
N GLU A 116 -8.58 -10.24 1.91
CA GLU A 116 -7.57 -10.86 1.05
C GLU A 116 -6.90 -9.88 0.08
N GLY A 117 -7.47 -8.69 -0.12
CA GLY A 117 -6.94 -7.68 -1.02
C GLY A 117 -7.99 -6.71 -1.53
N THR A 118 -7.53 -5.83 -2.43
CA THR A 118 -8.40 -4.86 -3.13
C THR A 118 -8.51 -5.26 -4.60
N ARG A 119 -9.75 -5.33 -5.10
CA ARG A 119 -10.06 -5.57 -6.51
C ARG A 119 -10.74 -4.35 -7.10
N SER A 120 -10.19 -3.80 -8.18
CA SER A 120 -10.81 -2.72 -8.95
C SER A 120 -11.08 -3.17 -10.37
N SER A 121 -12.25 -2.86 -10.92
CA SER A 121 -12.62 -3.21 -12.29
C SER A 121 -13.03 -1.97 -13.06
N LEU A 122 -12.37 -1.72 -14.19
CA LEU A 122 -12.70 -0.68 -15.15
C LEU A 122 -13.48 -1.29 -16.32
N THR A 123 -14.66 -0.74 -16.61
CA THR A 123 -15.54 -1.20 -17.68
C THR A 123 -15.84 -0.07 -18.66
N ILE A 124 -15.64 -0.34 -19.95
CA ILE A 124 -16.03 0.53 -21.07
C ILE A 124 -17.03 -0.22 -21.93
N GLY A 125 -18.29 0.22 -21.95
CA GLY A 125 -19.39 -0.53 -22.58
C GLY A 125 -19.37 -0.58 -24.12
N ARG A 126 -18.83 0.46 -24.78
CA ARG A 126 -18.70 0.53 -26.24
C ARG A 126 -17.27 0.89 -26.61
N ALA A 127 -16.42 -0.12 -26.73
CA ALA A 127 -15.02 0.07 -27.11
C ALA A 127 -14.93 0.74 -28.49
N ALA A 128 -14.03 1.71 -28.61
CA ALA A 128 -13.81 2.50 -29.81
C ALA A 128 -12.30 2.69 -29.99
N PRO A 129 -11.80 3.06 -31.18
CA PRO A 129 -10.37 3.28 -31.39
C PRO A 129 -9.76 4.31 -30.42
N ALA A 130 -10.55 5.29 -29.95
CA ALA A 130 -10.13 6.25 -28.94
C ALA A 130 -9.84 5.64 -27.55
N HIS A 131 -10.41 4.47 -27.26
CA HIS A 131 -10.17 3.72 -26.02
C HIS A 131 -8.93 2.80 -26.12
N SER A 132 -8.27 2.72 -27.26
CA SER A 132 -7.01 1.99 -27.39
C SER A 132 -5.89 2.73 -26.66
N GLY A 133 -4.92 1.98 -26.12
CA GLY A 133 -3.76 2.57 -25.46
C GLY A 133 -3.35 1.81 -24.21
N ASN A 134 -2.49 2.45 -23.42
CA ASN A 134 -1.97 1.88 -22.19
C ASN A 134 -2.90 2.23 -21.02
N TYR A 135 -3.27 1.21 -20.26
CA TYR A 135 -4.05 1.35 -19.02
C TYR A 135 -3.18 0.98 -17.84
N THR A 136 -3.14 1.85 -16.84
CA THR A 136 -2.41 1.61 -15.59
C THR A 136 -3.30 1.90 -14.39
N CYS A 137 -2.97 1.27 -13.26
CA CYS A 137 -3.70 1.34 -12.01
C CYS A 137 -2.72 1.31 -10.84
#